data_AF-A0A421C7P9-F1
#
_entry.id   AF-A0A421C7P9-F1
#
_cell.length_a   1.000
_cell.length_b   1.000
_cell.length_c   1.000
_cell.angle_alpha   90.00
_cell.angle_beta   90.00
_cell.angle_gamma   90.00
#
_symmetry.space_group_name_H-M   'P 1'
#
loop_
_entity.id
_entity.type
_entity.pdbx_description
1 polymer ?
#
loop_
_entity_poly.entity_id
_entity_poly.type
_entity_poly.pdbx_seq_one_letter_code
_entity_poly.pdbx_strand_id
1 'polypeptide(L)'
;MKVILDSTVFCADFRMSGSSFFTLFEAVRAALIELKVPDVVIDEVVNRFREDLEETLQKKRKLDSKLDSLLKKETSNSSPDICVEKEVIDYRNFLHSQLKKLNAEVLPYPETPHKLIVERCLRRRAPFKKDGKGYRDSLIWESIVQLSKSTEEPVVFVTSNTTDFGSGPYVTDDLQKDLTSPKGVELLIGLRAFNEKYLEPKFAMIREFQDRIMRNGVVIIPSPEWIRKNFLDTLESEDIKAVVFNLPSGAGSLYIGGAALKNPPQIESIRALSEEEVLVRVLMKVDVDYSIDFDWDDYAEYEDVRELLGSCDESFLFTSLSGKETITVEFDLIIHRITKEIITYELSLIEGPSASLFLR
;
A
#
# COMPACT_ATOMS: atom_id res chain seq x y z
N MET A 1 -3.76 -2.33 13.51
CA MET A 1 -3.83 -3.79 13.79
C MET A 1 -2.66 -4.47 13.12
N LYS A 2 -2.03 -5.42 13.82
CA LYS A 2 -0.84 -6.11 13.32
C LYS A 2 -1.21 -7.53 12.90
N VAL A 3 -0.88 -7.89 11.67
CA VAL A 3 -1.21 -9.19 11.09
C VAL A 3 0.09 -9.94 10.84
N ILE A 4 0.27 -11.07 11.52
CA ILE A 4 1.45 -11.92 11.38
C ILE A 4 1.10 -13.17 10.59
N LEU A 5 1.87 -13.43 9.52
CA LEU A 5 1.64 -14.57 8.63
C LEU A 5 2.60 -15.73 8.93
N ASP A 6 2.05 -16.94 8.93
CA ASP A 6 2.79 -18.20 8.97
C ASP A 6 3.32 -18.63 7.59
N SER A 7 4.26 -19.57 7.57
CA SER A 7 4.78 -20.21 6.35
C SER A 7 3.68 -20.83 5.51
N THR A 8 2.71 -21.47 6.17
CA THR A 8 1.58 -22.16 5.51
C THR A 8 0.75 -21.24 4.61
N VAL A 9 0.71 -19.93 4.89
CA VAL A 9 0.00 -18.95 4.06
C VAL A 9 0.70 -18.75 2.72
N PHE A 10 2.03 -18.63 2.73
CA PHE A 10 2.83 -18.46 1.51
C PHE A 10 3.00 -19.78 0.75
N CYS A 11 3.14 -20.91 1.44
CA CYS A 11 3.27 -22.21 0.78
C CYS A 11 1.99 -22.63 0.02
N ALA A 12 0.83 -22.09 0.40
CA ALA A 12 -0.41 -22.31 -0.35
C ALA A 12 -0.40 -21.61 -1.73
N ASP A 13 0.37 -20.55 -1.90
CA ASP A 13 0.53 -19.80 -3.14
C ASP A 13 1.88 -19.05 -3.14
N PHE A 14 2.94 -19.75 -3.56
CA PHE A 14 4.31 -19.20 -3.54
C PHE A 14 4.44 -17.88 -4.32
N ARG A 15 3.62 -17.69 -5.36
CA ARG A 15 3.65 -16.49 -6.22
C ARG A 15 2.75 -15.37 -5.71
N MET A 16 1.98 -15.60 -4.65
CA MET A 16 1.06 -14.63 -4.05
C MET A 16 0.14 -13.97 -5.09
N SER A 17 -0.32 -14.79 -6.04
CA SER A 17 -1.08 -14.35 -7.22
C SER A 17 -2.58 -14.58 -7.10
N GLY A 18 -3.00 -15.35 -6.09
CA GLY A 18 -4.39 -15.65 -5.81
C GLY A 18 -5.16 -14.46 -5.25
N SER A 19 -6.49 -14.54 -5.36
CA SER A 19 -7.42 -13.50 -4.91
C SER A 19 -7.28 -13.14 -3.43
N SER A 20 -6.90 -14.10 -2.59
CA SER A 20 -6.68 -13.86 -1.17
C SER A 20 -5.49 -12.95 -0.91
N PHE A 21 -4.37 -13.15 -1.62
CA PHE A 21 -3.21 -12.26 -1.56
C PHE A 21 -3.52 -10.91 -2.19
N PHE A 22 -4.24 -10.87 -3.30
CA PHE A 22 -4.68 -9.60 -3.91
C PHE A 22 -5.45 -8.73 -2.90
N THR A 23 -6.42 -9.31 -2.20
CA THR A 23 -7.22 -8.61 -1.18
C THR A 23 -6.36 -8.13 0.00
N LEU A 24 -5.41 -8.96 0.43
CA LEU A 24 -4.44 -8.57 1.46
C LEU A 24 -3.58 -7.37 0.99
N PHE A 25 -3.09 -7.40 -0.25
CA PHE A 25 -2.26 -6.34 -0.80
C PHE A 25 -3.00 -5.01 -0.91
N GLU A 26 -4.27 -5.04 -1.31
CA GLU A 26 -5.14 -3.87 -1.29
C GLU A 26 -5.27 -3.29 0.12
N ALA A 27 -5.43 -4.15 1.13
CA ALA A 27 -5.58 -3.69 2.50
C ALA A 27 -4.29 -3.09 3.07
N VAL A 28 -3.14 -3.65 2.72
CA VAL A 28 -1.84 -3.10 3.11
C VAL A 28 -1.58 -1.77 2.41
N ARG A 29 -1.86 -1.66 1.11
CA ARG A 29 -1.75 -0.40 0.35
C ARG A 29 -2.66 0.70 0.90
N ALA A 30 -3.88 0.34 1.28
CA ALA A 30 -4.81 1.24 1.96
C ALA A 30 -4.46 1.49 3.44
N ALA A 31 -3.35 0.93 3.93
CA ALA A 31 -2.89 0.99 5.32
C ALA A 31 -3.96 0.60 6.36
N LEU A 32 -4.83 -0.34 6.00
CA LEU A 32 -5.85 -0.88 6.91
C LEU A 32 -5.26 -1.84 7.95
N ILE A 33 -4.06 -2.36 7.66
CA ILE A 33 -3.33 -3.35 8.45
C ILE A 33 -1.82 -3.11 8.35
N GLU A 34 -1.10 -3.54 9.37
CA GLU A 34 0.35 -3.66 9.33
C GLU A 34 0.75 -5.14 9.18
N LEU A 35 1.40 -5.47 8.07
CA LEU A 35 1.83 -6.82 7.77
C LEU A 35 3.18 -7.11 8.45
N LYS A 36 3.25 -8.18 9.25
CA LYS A 36 4.44 -8.66 9.93
C LYS A 36 4.79 -10.07 9.43
N VAL A 37 6.06 -10.33 9.13
CA VAL A 37 6.53 -11.64 8.67
C VAL A 37 7.83 -12.01 9.38
N PRO A 38 7.88 -13.06 10.22
CA PRO A 38 9.13 -13.49 10.84
C PRO A 38 10.17 -13.97 9.82
N ASP A 39 11.45 -13.68 10.05
CA ASP A 39 12.56 -14.19 9.21
C ASP A 39 12.56 -15.72 9.11
N VAL A 40 12.26 -16.41 10.21
CA VAL A 40 12.13 -17.87 10.23
C VAL A 40 11.04 -18.38 9.29
N VAL A 41 9.97 -17.59 9.07
CA VAL A 41 8.92 -17.91 8.08
C VAL A 41 9.48 -17.79 6.67
N ILE A 42 10.26 -16.74 6.37
CA ILE A 42 10.89 -16.57 5.05
C ILE A 42 11.79 -17.76 4.73
N ASP A 43 12.67 -18.15 5.67
CA ASP A 43 13.56 -19.29 5.48
C ASP A 43 12.79 -20.61 5.31
N GLU A 44 11.71 -20.80 6.06
CA GLU A 44 10.87 -21.98 5.91
C GLU A 44 10.17 -22.04 4.56
N VAL A 45 9.63 -20.91 4.08
CA VAL A 45 8.94 -20.82 2.79
C VAL A 45 9.90 -21.07 1.63
N VAL A 46 11.12 -20.51 1.69
CA VAL A 46 12.17 -20.76 0.69
C VAL A 46 12.59 -22.22 0.68
N ASN A 47 12.74 -22.85 1.86
CA ASN A 47 13.07 -24.27 1.93
C ASN A 47 11.91 -25.14 1.40
N ARG A 48 10.66 -24.83 1.74
CA ARG A 48 9.49 -25.54 1.22
C ARG A 48 9.38 -25.42 -0.31
N PHE A 49 9.68 -24.24 -0.86
CA PHE A 49 9.74 -24.05 -2.30
C PHE A 49 10.78 -24.96 -2.96
N ARG A 50 11.99 -25.10 -2.37
CA ARG A 50 13.00 -26.05 -2.84
C ARG A 50 12.46 -27.48 -2.84
N GLU A 51 11.92 -27.94 -1.71
CA GLU A 51 11.39 -29.29 -1.54
C GLU A 51 10.32 -29.61 -2.58
N ASP A 52 9.34 -28.72 -2.76
CA ASP A 52 8.24 -28.90 -3.70
C ASP A 52 8.73 -28.88 -5.16
N LEU A 53 9.72 -28.04 -5.48
CA LEU A 53 10.35 -27.99 -6.80
C LEU A 53 11.07 -29.31 -7.12
N GLU A 54 11.89 -29.80 -6.20
CA GLU A 54 12.61 -31.07 -6.35
C GLU A 54 11.64 -32.25 -6.48
N GLU A 55 10.61 -32.31 -5.65
CA GLU A 55 9.58 -33.36 -5.72
C GLU A 55 8.85 -33.32 -7.07
N THR A 56 8.51 -32.12 -7.55
CA THR A 56 7.84 -31.92 -8.85
C THR A 56 8.73 -32.35 -10.01
N LEU A 57 10.01 -32.00 -9.98
CA LEU A 57 11.00 -32.43 -10.98
C LEU A 57 11.17 -33.95 -10.99
N GLN A 58 11.20 -34.60 -9.83
CA GLN A 58 11.25 -36.06 -9.73
C GLN A 58 9.97 -36.71 -10.28
N LYS A 59 8.79 -36.17 -9.96
CA LYS A 59 7.50 -36.64 -10.51
C LYS A 59 7.48 -36.53 -12.03
N LYS A 60 7.94 -35.39 -12.57
CA LYS A 60 8.06 -35.18 -14.02
C LYS A 60 8.96 -36.24 -14.67
N ARG A 61 10.18 -36.46 -14.15
CA ARG A 61 11.11 -37.49 -14.66
C ARG A 61 10.48 -38.89 -14.68
N LYS A 62 9.70 -39.24 -13.65
CA LYS A 62 8.97 -40.52 -13.59
C LYS A 62 7.86 -40.61 -14.65
N LEU A 63 7.14 -39.52 -14.90
CA LEU A 63 6.10 -39.46 -15.94
C LEU A 63 6.71 -39.54 -17.34
N ASP A 64 7.81 -38.84 -17.60
CA ASP A 64 8.52 -38.88 -18.88
C ASP A 64 9.00 -40.31 -19.19
N SER A 65 9.63 -40.98 -18.22
CA SER A 65 10.05 -42.38 -18.35
C SER A 65 8.87 -43.33 -18.63
N LYS A 66 7.71 -43.09 -17.99
CA LYS A 66 6.49 -43.88 -18.25
C LYS A 66 5.95 -43.64 -19.66
N LEU A 67 6.01 -42.41 -20.17
CA LEU A 67 5.58 -42.05 -21.51
C LEU A 67 6.46 -42.71 -22.58
N ASP A 68 7.78 -42.63 -22.42
CA ASP A 68 8.76 -43.26 -23.31
C ASP A 68 8.56 -44.78 -23.38
N SER A 69 8.27 -45.41 -22.24
CA SER A 69 7.95 -46.83 -22.16
C SER A 69 6.70 -47.21 -22.96
N LEU A 70 5.64 -46.39 -22.91
CA LEU A 70 4.39 -46.65 -23.64
C LEU A 70 4.55 -46.47 -25.15
N LEU A 71 5.31 -45.45 -25.56
CA LEU A 71 5.50 -45.10 -26.96
C LEU A 71 6.64 -45.89 -27.62
N LYS A 72 7.44 -46.61 -26.84
CA LYS A 72 8.63 -47.36 -27.28
C LYS A 72 9.61 -46.50 -28.08
N LYS A 73 9.68 -45.22 -27.76
CA LYS A 73 10.62 -44.25 -28.33
C LYS A 73 10.84 -43.13 -27.32
N GLU A 74 12.02 -42.52 -27.36
CA GLU A 74 12.26 -41.30 -26.60
C GLU A 74 11.38 -40.18 -27.17
N THR A 75 10.56 -39.60 -26.30
CA THR A 75 9.71 -38.45 -26.62
C THR A 75 10.25 -37.14 -26.07
N SER A 76 11.37 -37.18 -25.36
CA SER A 76 11.96 -36.03 -24.71
C SER A 76 12.36 -34.94 -25.72
N ASN A 77 11.46 -33.99 -25.95
CA ASN A 77 11.88 -32.59 -26.15
C ASN A 77 12.67 -32.23 -24.91
N SER A 78 13.96 -31.89 -25.07
CA SER A 78 14.88 -31.49 -24.01
C SER A 78 14.15 -30.68 -22.95
N SER A 79 13.85 -31.30 -21.81
CA SER A 79 13.31 -30.55 -20.68
C SER A 79 14.31 -29.45 -20.36
N PRO A 80 13.86 -28.21 -20.11
CA PRO A 80 14.79 -27.17 -19.68
C PRO A 80 15.58 -27.71 -18.49
N ASP A 81 16.90 -27.54 -18.53
CA ASP A 81 17.77 -27.94 -17.43
C ASP A 81 17.53 -26.93 -16.28
N ILE A 82 16.59 -27.28 -15.39
CA ILE A 82 16.21 -26.44 -14.28
C ILE A 82 17.26 -26.61 -13.18
N CYS A 83 18.10 -25.58 -13.02
CA CYS A 83 19.01 -25.48 -11.90
C CYS A 83 18.23 -25.08 -10.63
N VAL A 84 17.96 -26.06 -9.76
CA VAL A 84 17.19 -25.87 -8.52
C VAL A 84 17.75 -24.72 -7.66
N GLU A 85 19.07 -24.66 -7.46
CA GLU A 85 19.66 -23.60 -6.64
C GLU A 85 19.45 -22.21 -7.22
N LYS A 86 19.49 -22.06 -8.55
CA LYS A 86 19.19 -20.79 -9.20
C LYS A 86 17.73 -20.39 -8.95
N GLU A 87 16.79 -21.30 -9.17
CA GLU A 87 15.36 -21.03 -8.96
C GLU A 87 15.04 -20.69 -7.49
N VAL A 88 15.73 -21.32 -6.53
CA VAL A 88 15.58 -21.02 -5.10
C VAL A 88 16.10 -19.63 -4.76
N ILE A 89 17.24 -19.21 -5.34
CA ILE A 89 17.77 -17.85 -5.18
C ILE A 89 16.82 -16.83 -5.79
N ASP A 90 16.35 -17.08 -7.02
CA ASP A 90 15.42 -16.20 -7.73
C ASP A 90 14.09 -16.07 -6.97
N TYR A 91 13.61 -17.18 -6.39
CA TYR A 91 12.42 -17.18 -5.54
C TYR A 91 12.61 -16.39 -4.24
N ARG A 92 13.73 -16.56 -3.53
CA ARG A 92 14.04 -15.78 -2.33
C ARG A 92 14.08 -14.28 -2.64
N ASN A 93 14.74 -13.90 -3.73
CA ASN A 93 14.79 -12.50 -4.19
C ASN A 93 13.40 -11.96 -4.53
N PHE A 94 12.57 -12.76 -5.20
CA PHE A 94 11.18 -12.43 -5.47
C PHE A 94 10.40 -12.19 -4.17
N LEU A 95 10.49 -13.10 -3.19
CA LEU A 95 9.76 -13.00 -1.93
C LEU A 95 10.16 -11.74 -1.16
N HIS A 96 11.45 -11.46 -1.01
CA HIS A 96 11.91 -10.21 -0.37
C HIS A 96 11.44 -8.95 -1.11
N SER A 97 11.50 -8.96 -2.45
CA SER A 97 11.03 -7.83 -3.28
C SER A 97 9.54 -7.57 -3.07
N GLN A 98 8.72 -8.63 -2.98
CA GLN A 98 7.29 -8.50 -2.72
C GLN A 98 7.00 -7.98 -1.32
N LEU A 99 7.64 -8.53 -0.28
CA LEU A 99 7.47 -8.04 1.10
C LEU A 99 7.87 -6.57 1.23
N LYS A 100 8.97 -6.15 0.58
CA LYS A 100 9.39 -4.75 0.53
C LYS A 100 8.37 -3.85 -0.16
N LYS A 101 7.81 -4.27 -1.31
CA LYS A 101 6.77 -3.50 -2.02
C LYS A 101 5.51 -3.31 -1.19
N LEU A 102 5.21 -4.26 -0.30
CA LEU A 102 4.08 -4.20 0.61
C LEU A 102 4.39 -3.41 1.89
N ASN A 103 5.60 -2.85 2.03
CA ASN A 103 6.04 -2.25 3.29
C ASN A 103 5.81 -3.18 4.51
N ALA A 104 5.96 -4.49 4.28
CA ALA A 104 5.83 -5.49 5.33
C ALA A 104 7.05 -5.40 6.27
N GLU A 105 6.81 -5.46 7.57
CA GLU A 105 7.90 -5.52 8.54
C GLU A 105 8.37 -6.97 8.67
N VAL A 106 9.63 -7.20 8.33
CA VAL A 106 10.28 -8.48 8.54
C VAL A 106 10.81 -8.51 9.97
N LEU A 107 10.26 -9.40 10.80
CA LEU A 107 10.67 -9.53 12.19
C LEU A 107 11.94 -10.39 12.26
N PRO A 108 13.00 -9.95 12.94
CA PRO A 108 14.20 -10.76 13.09
C PRO A 108 13.91 -12.06 13.84
N TYR A 109 14.84 -13.01 13.76
CA TYR A 109 14.80 -14.19 14.62
C TYR A 109 14.64 -13.79 16.08
N PRO A 110 13.79 -14.48 16.85
CA PRO A 110 13.52 -14.11 18.23
C PRO A 110 14.80 -14.30 19.07
N GLU A 111 15.09 -13.33 19.94
CA GLU A 111 16.24 -13.38 20.86
C GLU A 111 16.10 -14.42 21.99
N THR A 112 15.12 -15.32 21.91
CA THR A 112 14.87 -16.33 22.94
C THR A 112 16.08 -17.26 23.09
N PRO A 113 16.69 -17.37 24.29
CA PRO A 113 17.84 -18.25 24.49
C PRO A 113 17.52 -19.70 24.12
N HIS A 114 18.42 -20.37 23.39
CA HIS A 114 18.24 -21.77 22.99
C HIS A 114 17.89 -22.70 24.16
N LYS A 115 18.41 -22.42 25.36
CA LYS A 115 18.07 -23.17 26.58
C LYS A 115 16.56 -23.20 26.83
N LEU A 116 15.85 -22.09 26.64
CA LEU A 116 14.39 -22.03 26.84
C LEU A 116 13.64 -22.81 25.76
N ILE A 117 14.10 -22.77 24.51
CA ILE A 117 13.55 -23.58 23.42
C ILE A 117 13.73 -25.08 23.71
N VAL A 118 14.91 -25.48 24.18
CA VAL A 118 15.19 -26.86 24.57
C VAL A 118 14.32 -27.29 25.76
N GLU A 119 14.18 -26.43 26.77
CA GLU A 119 13.29 -26.70 27.91
C GLU A 119 11.83 -26.88 27.46
N ARG A 120 11.35 -26.08 26.52
CA ARG A 120 10.01 -26.20 25.91
C ARG A 120 9.84 -27.55 25.20
N CYS A 121 10.84 -27.94 24.41
CA CYS A 121 10.89 -29.23 23.70
C CYS A 121 10.85 -30.42 24.67
N LEU A 122 11.71 -30.40 25.71
CA LEU A 122 11.79 -31.47 26.72
C LEU A 122 10.47 -31.64 27.49
N ARG A 123 9.77 -30.53 27.75
CA ARG A 123 8.46 -30.53 28.39
C ARG A 123 7.31 -30.88 27.43
N ARG A 124 7.60 -31.10 26.14
CA ARG A 124 6.63 -31.36 25.08
C ARG A 124 5.49 -30.33 25.05
N ARG A 125 5.84 -29.07 25.30
CA ARG A 125 4.91 -27.94 25.21
C ARG A 125 4.71 -27.53 23.77
N ALA A 126 3.49 -27.11 23.43
CA ALA A 126 3.19 -26.63 22.09
C ALA A 126 4.14 -25.48 21.69
N PRO A 127 4.58 -25.38 20.43
CA PRO A 127 4.17 -26.20 19.28
C PRO A 127 5.01 -27.48 19.08
N PHE A 128 5.75 -27.96 20.10
CA PHE A 128 6.47 -29.23 19.99
C PHE A 128 5.54 -30.45 20.02
N LYS A 129 5.81 -31.39 19.12
CA LYS A 129 5.15 -32.70 19.02
C LYS A 129 5.79 -33.70 19.96
N LYS A 130 5.11 -34.85 20.15
CA LYS A 130 5.60 -35.96 20.98
C LYS A 130 6.93 -36.56 20.48
N ASP A 131 7.25 -36.41 19.20
CA ASP A 131 8.50 -36.88 18.59
C ASP A 131 9.63 -35.83 18.62
N GLY A 132 9.40 -34.66 19.24
CA GLY A 132 10.39 -33.59 19.37
C GLY A 132 10.45 -32.62 18.19
N LYS A 133 9.61 -32.79 17.15
CA LYS A 133 9.48 -31.82 16.05
C LYS A 133 8.73 -30.57 16.50
N GLY A 134 9.02 -29.42 15.88
CA GLY A 134 8.39 -28.13 16.20
C GLY A 134 9.35 -27.00 16.53
N TYR A 135 10.66 -27.17 16.26
CA TYR A 135 11.66 -26.13 16.53
C TYR A 135 11.36 -24.82 15.78
N ARG A 136 11.09 -24.90 14.46
CA ARG A 136 10.74 -23.71 13.65
C ARG A 136 9.42 -23.09 14.08
N ASP A 137 8.39 -23.92 14.28
CA ASP A 137 7.10 -23.46 14.84
C ASP A 137 7.29 -22.75 16.19
N SER A 138 8.22 -23.23 17.02
CA SER A 138 8.54 -22.59 18.30
C SER A 138 9.17 -21.21 18.10
N LEU A 139 10.04 -21.02 17.11
CA LEU A 139 10.60 -19.71 16.80
C LEU A 139 9.55 -18.75 16.24
N ILE A 140 8.63 -19.24 15.42
CA ILE A 140 7.46 -18.47 14.96
C ILE A 140 6.64 -18.02 16.17
N TRP A 141 6.36 -18.93 17.10
CA TRP A 141 5.63 -18.63 18.32
C TRP A 141 6.33 -17.58 19.19
N GLU A 142 7.63 -17.71 19.42
CA GLU A 142 8.38 -16.73 20.21
C GLU A 142 8.36 -15.33 19.55
N SER A 143 8.39 -15.26 18.22
CA SER A 143 8.23 -14.00 17.47
C SER A 143 6.86 -13.35 17.72
N ILE A 144 5.79 -14.16 17.74
CA ILE A 144 4.43 -13.71 18.05
C ILE A 144 4.34 -13.21 19.49
N VAL A 145 4.93 -13.94 20.45
CA VAL A 145 4.94 -13.55 21.86
C VAL A 145 5.69 -12.22 22.05
N GLN A 146 6.86 -12.04 21.44
CA GLN A 146 7.61 -10.79 21.50
C GLN A 146 6.82 -9.63 20.89
N LEU A 147 6.22 -9.84 19.70
CA LEU A 147 5.37 -8.84 19.06
C LEU A 147 4.19 -8.45 19.96
N SER A 148 3.47 -9.41 20.52
CA SER A 148 2.31 -9.16 21.40
C SER A 148 2.67 -8.39 22.68
N LYS A 149 3.92 -8.47 23.14
CA LYS A 149 4.42 -7.71 24.30
C LYS A 149 4.87 -6.30 23.93
N SER A 150 5.24 -6.07 22.68
CA SER A 150 5.73 -4.78 22.18
C SER A 150 4.62 -3.80 21.79
N THR A 151 3.36 -4.22 21.88
CA THR A 151 2.23 -3.49 21.29
C THR A 151 0.97 -3.67 22.12
N GLU A 152 0.16 -2.62 22.25
CA GLU A 152 -1.19 -2.72 22.81
C GLU A 152 -2.25 -3.00 21.73
N GLU A 153 -1.87 -2.86 20.44
CA GLU A 153 -2.76 -3.18 19.33
C GLU A 153 -3.10 -4.67 19.22
N PRO A 154 -4.29 -5.02 18.68
CA PRO A 154 -4.64 -6.39 18.37
C PRO A 154 -3.64 -7.05 17.40
N VAL A 155 -3.16 -8.23 17.79
CA VAL A 155 -2.33 -9.10 16.95
C VAL A 155 -3.18 -10.25 16.41
N VAL A 156 -3.23 -10.37 15.08
CA VAL A 156 -3.91 -11.46 14.39
C VAL A 156 -2.85 -12.37 13.76
N PHE A 157 -2.79 -13.62 14.20
CA PHE A 157 -1.95 -14.65 13.63
C PHE A 157 -2.74 -15.47 12.61
N VAL A 158 -2.21 -15.56 11.38
CA VAL A 158 -2.83 -16.28 10.27
C VAL A 158 -1.98 -17.50 9.92
N THR A 159 -2.54 -18.68 10.08
CA THR A 159 -1.88 -19.97 9.80
C THR A 159 -2.90 -21.01 9.34
N SER A 160 -2.48 -22.00 8.58
CA SER A 160 -3.28 -23.21 8.32
C SER A 160 -2.89 -24.38 9.23
N ASN A 161 -1.90 -24.22 10.11
CA ASN A 161 -1.43 -25.25 11.04
C ASN A 161 -2.31 -25.35 12.29
N THR A 162 -3.43 -26.05 12.14
CA THR A 162 -4.40 -26.27 13.21
C THR A 162 -3.93 -27.20 14.32
N THR A 163 -2.93 -28.04 14.02
CA THR A 163 -2.45 -29.06 14.96
C THR A 163 -1.55 -28.45 16.04
N ASP A 164 -0.65 -27.55 15.64
CA ASP A 164 0.40 -27.06 16.52
C ASP A 164 0.02 -25.75 17.22
N PHE A 165 -0.82 -24.93 16.57
CA PHE A 165 -1.25 -23.63 17.10
C PHE A 165 -2.71 -23.59 17.57
N GLY A 166 -3.56 -24.49 17.08
CA GLY A 166 -4.98 -24.61 17.44
C GLY A 166 -5.93 -24.32 16.27
N SER A 167 -7.22 -24.53 16.49
CA SER A 167 -8.27 -24.39 15.45
C SER A 167 -8.97 -23.02 15.44
N GLY A 168 -8.45 -22.05 16.18
CA GLY A 168 -9.06 -20.73 16.37
C GLY A 168 -10.26 -20.75 17.34
N PRO A 169 -10.80 -19.56 17.71
CA PRO A 169 -10.31 -18.22 17.36
C PRO A 169 -9.10 -17.78 18.20
N TYR A 170 -8.67 -18.60 19.16
CA TYR A 170 -7.47 -18.37 19.96
C TYR A 170 -6.51 -19.53 19.81
N VAL A 171 -5.25 -19.28 20.16
CA VAL A 171 -4.23 -20.33 20.23
C VAL A 171 -4.56 -21.33 21.34
N THR A 172 -3.92 -22.51 21.31
CA THR A 172 -4.13 -23.54 22.34
C THR A 172 -3.92 -23.02 23.77
N ASP A 173 -4.58 -23.65 24.74
CA ASP A 173 -4.46 -23.27 26.16
C ASP A 173 -3.01 -23.28 26.67
N ASP A 174 -2.14 -24.12 26.08
CA ASP A 174 -0.72 -24.14 26.45
C ASP A 174 0.02 -22.90 25.93
N LEU A 175 -0.29 -22.44 24.72
CA LEU A 175 0.29 -21.25 24.12
C LEU A 175 -0.24 -19.96 24.78
N GLN A 176 -1.52 -19.92 25.15
CA GLN A 176 -2.10 -18.75 25.83
C GLN A 176 -1.38 -18.37 27.13
N LYS A 177 -0.75 -19.34 27.81
CA LYS A 177 0.02 -19.10 29.05
C LYS A 177 1.26 -18.25 28.84
N ASP A 178 1.75 -18.13 27.61
CA ASP A 178 2.93 -17.32 27.29
C ASP A 178 2.58 -15.86 26.98
N LEU A 179 1.28 -15.55 26.81
CA LEU A 179 0.76 -14.23 26.50
C LEU A 179 0.49 -13.43 27.78
N THR A 180 0.72 -12.12 27.74
CA THR A 180 0.48 -11.21 28.89
C THR A 180 -1.01 -11.02 29.17
N SER A 181 -1.84 -10.98 28.12
CA SER A 181 -3.30 -10.98 28.22
C SER A 181 -3.85 -12.28 27.66
N PRO A 182 -4.75 -12.97 28.39
CA PRO A 182 -5.61 -13.98 27.77
C PRO A 182 -6.26 -13.37 26.53
N LYS A 183 -6.27 -14.09 25.41
CA LYS A 183 -6.80 -13.62 24.12
C LYS A 183 -6.06 -12.44 23.48
N GLY A 184 -4.83 -12.14 23.89
CA GLY A 184 -4.00 -11.09 23.30
C GLY A 184 -3.55 -11.36 21.85
N VAL A 185 -3.67 -12.62 21.40
CA VAL A 185 -3.44 -13.03 20.01
C VAL A 185 -4.67 -13.77 19.52
N GLU A 186 -5.24 -13.29 18.44
CA GLU A 186 -6.30 -13.99 17.72
C GLU A 186 -5.69 -14.90 16.65
N LEU A 187 -6.23 -16.11 16.52
CA LEU A 187 -5.81 -17.11 15.56
C LEU A 187 -6.87 -17.28 14.47
N LEU A 188 -6.49 -17.04 13.21
CA LEU A 188 -7.33 -17.29 12.04
C LEU A 188 -6.73 -18.35 11.11
N ILE A 189 -7.61 -19.24 10.65
CA ILE A 189 -7.22 -20.39 9.83
C ILE A 189 -7.19 -20.02 8.35
N GLY A 190 -5.99 -19.72 7.86
CA GLY A 190 -5.72 -19.36 6.47
C GLY A 190 -6.12 -17.93 6.10
N LEU A 191 -5.53 -17.45 5.00
CA LEU A 191 -5.66 -16.05 4.57
C LEU A 191 -7.09 -15.66 4.17
N ARG A 192 -7.85 -16.60 3.61
CA ARG A 192 -9.25 -16.38 3.24
C ARG A 192 -10.12 -16.00 4.44
N ALA A 193 -10.00 -16.74 5.55
CA ALA A 193 -10.76 -16.46 6.76
C ALA A 193 -10.43 -15.08 7.35
N PHE A 194 -9.16 -14.68 7.26
CA PHE A 194 -8.73 -13.32 7.61
C PHE A 194 -9.40 -12.25 6.73
N ASN A 195 -9.38 -12.44 5.40
CA ASN A 195 -10.00 -11.49 4.49
C ASN A 195 -11.51 -11.36 4.72
N GLU A 196 -12.23 -12.47 4.80
CA GLU A 196 -13.69 -12.50 5.01
C GLU A 196 -14.07 -11.82 6.34
N LYS A 197 -13.28 -12.04 7.40
CA LYS A 197 -13.58 -11.45 8.72
C LYS A 197 -13.23 -9.97 8.81
N TYR A 198 -12.07 -9.57 8.32
CA TYR A 198 -11.50 -8.25 8.62
C TYR A 198 -11.44 -7.29 7.46
N LEU A 199 -11.30 -7.78 6.23
CA LEU A 199 -11.07 -6.94 5.06
C LEU A 199 -12.32 -6.74 4.22
N GLU A 200 -13.07 -7.80 3.93
CA GLU A 200 -14.28 -7.72 3.11
C GLU A 200 -15.33 -6.74 3.68
N PRO A 201 -15.62 -6.73 5.01
CA PRO A 201 -16.54 -5.74 5.57
C PRO A 201 -16.03 -4.31 5.41
N LYS A 202 -14.72 -4.09 5.60
CA LYS A 202 -14.09 -2.77 5.42
C LYS A 202 -14.18 -2.31 3.96
N PHE A 203 -13.89 -3.18 3.01
CA PHE A 203 -14.00 -2.87 1.59
C PHE A 203 -15.45 -2.68 1.11
N ALA A 204 -16.40 -3.45 1.65
CA ALA A 204 -17.82 -3.24 1.40
C ALA A 204 -18.24 -1.85 1.89
N MET A 205 -17.86 -1.47 3.11
CA MET A 205 -18.12 -0.14 3.67
C MET A 205 -17.47 0.97 2.84
N ILE A 206 -16.22 0.80 2.39
CA ILE A 206 -15.54 1.77 1.51
C ILE A 206 -16.29 1.91 0.18
N ARG A 207 -16.70 0.80 -0.44
CA ARG A 207 -17.46 0.83 -1.71
C ARG A 207 -18.85 1.42 -1.54
N GLU A 208 -19.56 1.10 -0.47
CA GLU A 208 -20.85 1.73 -0.16
C GLU A 208 -20.68 3.23 0.09
N PHE A 209 -19.60 3.64 0.74
CA PHE A 209 -19.28 5.04 0.91
C PHE A 209 -18.99 5.72 -0.45
N GLN A 210 -18.17 5.09 -1.31
CA GLN A 210 -17.92 5.54 -2.69
C GLN A 210 -19.22 5.65 -3.50
N ASP A 211 -20.07 4.62 -3.47
CA ASP A 211 -21.35 4.59 -4.18
C ASP A 211 -22.32 5.65 -3.65
N ARG A 212 -22.36 5.87 -2.33
CA ARG A 212 -23.22 6.90 -1.71
C ARG A 212 -22.72 8.31 -2.01
N ILE A 213 -21.42 8.49 -2.14
CA ILE A 213 -20.79 9.71 -2.65
C ILE A 213 -21.21 9.91 -4.11
N MET A 214 -21.05 8.90 -4.97
CA MET A 214 -21.31 9.02 -6.42
C MET A 214 -22.80 9.15 -6.75
N ARG A 215 -23.70 8.46 -6.04
CA ARG A 215 -25.15 8.44 -6.34
C ARG A 215 -25.92 9.64 -5.81
N ASN A 216 -25.51 10.24 -4.70
CA ASN A 216 -26.29 11.34 -4.13
C ASN A 216 -25.94 12.70 -4.74
N GLY A 217 -24.85 12.84 -5.51
CA GLY A 217 -24.34 14.15 -5.93
C GLY A 217 -23.91 15.07 -4.78
N VAL A 218 -24.32 14.75 -3.54
CA VAL A 218 -23.91 15.35 -2.27
C VAL A 218 -22.69 14.60 -1.76
N VAL A 219 -21.60 14.70 -2.50
CA VAL A 219 -20.38 15.07 -1.81
C VAL A 219 -20.62 16.53 -1.38
N ILE A 220 -19.98 16.99 -0.32
CA ILE A 220 -19.54 18.39 -0.35
C ILE A 220 -18.48 18.43 -1.47
N ILE A 221 -18.89 18.26 -2.74
CA ILE A 221 -18.11 18.75 -3.87
C ILE A 221 -17.96 20.20 -3.46
N PRO A 222 -16.73 20.68 -3.24
CA PRO A 222 -16.57 22.06 -2.90
C PRO A 222 -17.28 22.86 -4.00
N SER A 223 -18.31 23.62 -3.61
CA SER A 223 -19.10 24.37 -4.58
C SER A 223 -18.16 25.29 -5.34
N PRO A 224 -18.51 25.76 -6.55
CA PRO A 224 -17.72 26.79 -7.21
C PRO A 224 -17.38 27.97 -6.28
N GLU A 225 -18.26 28.33 -5.32
CA GLU A 225 -17.95 29.33 -4.29
C GLU A 225 -16.96 28.83 -3.21
N TRP A 226 -17.06 27.57 -2.77
CA TRP A 226 -16.10 26.98 -1.83
C TRP A 226 -14.72 26.88 -2.46
N ILE A 227 -14.62 26.41 -3.70
CA ILE A 227 -13.35 26.37 -4.45
C ILE A 227 -12.84 27.79 -4.58
N ARG A 228 -13.64 28.73 -5.06
CA ARG A 228 -13.21 30.12 -5.16
C ARG A 228 -12.64 30.66 -3.85
N LYS A 229 -13.27 30.38 -2.71
CA LYS A 229 -12.81 30.85 -1.40
C LYS A 229 -11.56 30.13 -0.91
N ASN A 230 -11.53 28.79 -0.95
CA ASN A 230 -10.48 28.00 -0.31
C ASN A 230 -9.31 27.67 -1.26
N PHE A 231 -9.49 27.80 -2.57
CA PHE A 231 -8.47 27.65 -3.59
C PHE A 231 -7.75 28.98 -3.84
N LEU A 232 -8.48 30.08 -4.10
CA LEU A 232 -7.83 31.37 -4.42
C LEU A 232 -7.08 31.98 -3.23
N ASP A 233 -7.57 31.78 -2.00
CA ASP A 233 -6.93 32.35 -0.80
C ASP A 233 -5.73 31.51 -0.32
N THR A 234 -5.61 30.24 -0.77
CA THR A 234 -4.54 29.31 -0.34
C THR A 234 -3.39 29.23 -1.35
N LEU A 235 -3.64 29.63 -2.60
CA LEU A 235 -2.60 29.66 -3.64
C LEU A 235 -1.80 30.95 -3.53
N GLU A 236 -0.49 30.83 -3.35
CA GLU A 236 0.39 31.97 -3.58
C GLU A 236 0.45 32.27 -5.08
N SER A 237 0.39 33.55 -5.46
CA SER A 237 0.47 33.99 -6.86
C SER A 237 1.74 33.49 -7.56
N GLU A 238 2.80 33.22 -6.79
CA GLU A 238 4.08 32.70 -7.28
C GLU A 238 3.98 31.24 -7.74
N ASP A 239 3.23 30.39 -7.03
CA ASP A 239 3.08 28.97 -7.35
C ASP A 239 2.39 28.76 -8.69
N ILE A 240 1.32 29.53 -8.95
CA ILE A 240 0.59 29.48 -10.21
C ILE A 240 1.44 30.04 -11.35
N LYS A 241 2.19 31.12 -11.12
CA LYS A 241 3.10 31.69 -12.13
C LYS A 241 4.15 30.66 -12.59
N ALA A 242 4.73 29.93 -11.65
CA ALA A 242 5.68 28.86 -11.96
C ALA A 242 5.02 27.69 -12.71
N VAL A 243 3.85 27.23 -12.25
CA VAL A 243 3.20 26.02 -12.77
C VAL A 243 2.54 26.23 -14.13
N VAL A 244 1.94 27.40 -14.36
CA VAL A 244 1.20 27.70 -15.59
C VAL A 244 2.08 28.34 -16.65
N PHE A 245 2.93 29.30 -16.26
CA PHE A 245 3.68 30.14 -17.20
C PHE A 245 5.19 29.90 -17.18
N ASN A 246 5.68 29.02 -16.29
CA ASN A 246 7.11 28.80 -16.07
C ASN A 246 7.87 30.09 -15.72
N LEU A 247 7.19 31.05 -15.10
CA LEU A 247 7.79 32.34 -14.74
C LEU A 247 8.58 32.21 -13.43
N PRO A 248 9.77 32.82 -13.35
CA PRO A 248 10.57 32.85 -12.13
C PRO A 248 9.90 33.69 -11.04
N SER A 249 10.28 33.44 -9.78
CA SER A 249 9.70 34.17 -8.66
C SER A 249 10.04 35.66 -8.71
N GLY A 250 9.05 36.50 -8.45
CA GLY A 250 9.16 37.96 -8.54
C GLY A 250 8.81 38.54 -9.90
N ALA A 251 8.79 37.74 -10.99
CA ALA A 251 8.45 38.23 -12.32
C ALA A 251 6.95 38.47 -12.46
N GLY A 252 6.56 39.73 -12.69
CA GLY A 252 5.19 40.16 -12.93
C GLY A 252 4.23 39.98 -11.75
N SER A 253 3.10 40.66 -11.81
CA SER A 253 2.04 40.62 -10.80
C SER A 253 0.84 39.84 -11.33
N LEU A 254 0.63 38.62 -10.83
CA LEU A 254 -0.50 37.76 -11.21
C LEU A 254 -1.75 38.10 -10.40
N TYR A 255 -2.85 38.30 -11.14
CA TYR A 255 -4.20 38.47 -10.63
C TYR A 255 -5.09 37.35 -11.17
N ILE A 256 -5.81 36.69 -10.27
CA ILE A 256 -6.78 35.66 -10.64
C ILE A 256 -8.18 36.27 -10.63
N GLY A 257 -8.83 36.34 -11.79
CA GLY A 257 -10.15 36.93 -11.94
C GLY A 257 -11.28 36.01 -11.47
N GLY A 258 -11.20 34.72 -11.81
CA GLY A 258 -12.21 33.72 -11.47
C GLY A 258 -11.73 32.30 -11.72
N ALA A 259 -12.33 31.34 -11.00
CA ALA A 259 -12.06 29.92 -11.16
C ALA A 259 -13.37 29.14 -11.30
N ALA A 260 -13.41 28.17 -12.23
CA ALA A 260 -14.57 27.34 -12.48
C ALA A 260 -14.18 25.87 -12.63
N LEU A 261 -14.97 24.96 -12.06
CA LEU A 261 -14.78 23.52 -12.28
C LEU A 261 -15.05 23.18 -13.75
N LYS A 262 -14.06 22.59 -14.41
CA LYS A 262 -14.20 22.08 -15.78
C LYS A 262 -14.99 20.77 -15.80
N ASN A 263 -14.68 19.89 -14.85
CA ASN A 263 -15.28 18.57 -14.70
C ASN A 263 -15.69 18.32 -13.25
N PRO A 264 -16.62 17.39 -12.98
CA PRO A 264 -16.88 16.93 -11.63
C PRO A 264 -15.60 16.43 -10.97
N PRO A 265 -15.37 16.72 -9.67
CA PRO A 265 -14.20 16.20 -8.96
C PRO A 265 -14.17 14.67 -8.99
N GLN A 266 -12.97 14.14 -9.21
CA GLN A 266 -12.71 12.71 -9.27
C GLN A 266 -12.05 12.26 -7.98
N ILE A 267 -12.60 11.24 -7.35
CA ILE A 267 -11.95 10.64 -6.17
C ILE A 267 -10.84 9.74 -6.67
N GLU A 268 -9.62 10.07 -6.31
CA GLU A 268 -8.45 9.26 -6.63
C GLU A 268 -8.28 8.13 -5.61
N SER A 269 -8.43 8.44 -4.32
CA SER A 269 -8.33 7.43 -3.26
C SER A 269 -9.15 7.77 -2.03
N ILE A 270 -9.47 6.74 -1.25
CA ILE A 270 -10.12 6.88 0.06
C ILE A 270 -9.37 5.99 1.05
N ARG A 271 -8.91 6.59 2.16
CA ARG A 271 -8.15 5.92 3.21
C ARG A 271 -8.79 6.18 4.57
N ALA A 272 -9.00 5.13 5.36
CA ALA A 272 -9.44 5.28 6.74
C ALA A 272 -8.33 5.89 7.60
N LEU A 273 -8.62 6.97 8.32
CA LEU A 273 -7.71 7.52 9.34
C LEU A 273 -8.05 6.98 10.74
N SER A 274 -9.34 6.86 11.05
CA SER A 274 -9.85 6.34 12.32
C SER A 274 -11.21 5.64 12.13
N GLU A 275 -11.88 5.26 13.23
CA GLU A 275 -13.25 4.75 13.16
C GLU A 275 -14.25 5.81 12.70
N GLU A 276 -13.96 7.08 12.93
CA GLU A 276 -14.84 8.22 12.67
C GLU A 276 -14.37 9.09 11.49
N GLU A 277 -13.12 8.95 11.04
CA GLU A 277 -12.55 9.82 10.01
C GLU A 277 -12.06 9.04 8.79
N VAL A 278 -12.13 9.70 7.64
CA VAL A 278 -11.63 9.19 6.36
C VAL A 278 -10.88 10.31 5.65
N LEU A 279 -9.71 9.98 5.13
CA LEU A 279 -9.00 10.78 4.16
C LEU A 279 -9.54 10.46 2.77
N VAL A 280 -9.97 11.47 2.03
CA VAL A 280 -10.41 11.38 0.64
C VAL A 280 -9.50 12.25 -0.19
N ARG A 281 -8.79 11.63 -1.13
CA ARG A 281 -8.00 12.36 -2.12
C ARG A 281 -8.86 12.64 -3.33
N VAL A 282 -8.95 13.91 -3.69
CA VAL A 282 -9.81 14.40 -4.77
C VAL A 282 -8.98 15.15 -5.78
N LEU A 283 -9.05 14.70 -7.03
CA LEU A 283 -8.49 15.36 -8.19
C LEU A 283 -9.57 16.19 -8.87
N MET A 284 -9.28 17.45 -9.20
CA MET A 284 -10.19 18.32 -9.92
C MET A 284 -9.49 19.09 -11.03
N LYS A 285 -10.22 19.36 -12.11
CA LYS A 285 -9.77 20.25 -13.17
C LYS A 285 -10.50 21.58 -13.07
N VAL A 286 -9.74 22.65 -12.97
CA VAL A 286 -10.24 24.00 -12.73
C VAL A 286 -9.76 24.90 -13.87
N ASP A 287 -10.70 25.57 -14.52
CA ASP A 287 -10.42 26.65 -15.45
C ASP A 287 -10.24 27.94 -14.65
N VAL A 288 -9.09 28.59 -14.84
CA VAL A 288 -8.69 29.81 -14.13
C VAL A 288 -8.52 30.95 -15.11
N ASP A 289 -9.23 32.04 -14.85
CA ASP A 289 -9.09 33.30 -15.57
C ASP A 289 -7.98 34.11 -14.88
N TYR A 290 -6.97 34.53 -15.64
CA TYR A 290 -5.81 35.25 -15.11
C TYR A 290 -5.56 36.55 -15.86
N SER A 291 -4.88 37.47 -15.17
CA SER A 291 -4.21 38.64 -15.74
C SER A 291 -2.86 38.78 -15.06
N ILE A 292 -1.77 38.88 -15.83
CA ILE A 292 -0.44 39.15 -15.30
C ILE A 292 -0.01 40.50 -15.82
N ASP A 293 0.32 41.40 -14.91
CA ASP A 293 0.90 42.70 -15.25
C ASP A 293 2.43 42.60 -15.17
N PHE A 294 3.10 43.07 -16.21
CA PHE A 294 4.56 43.19 -16.26
C PHE A 294 4.93 44.65 -16.41
N ASP A 295 5.95 45.10 -15.69
CA ASP A 295 6.60 46.39 -15.96
C ASP A 295 7.85 46.21 -16.82
N TRP A 296 8.54 47.33 -17.09
CA TRP A 296 9.77 47.28 -17.88
C TRP A 296 10.91 46.56 -17.16
N ASP A 297 10.97 46.63 -15.83
CA ASP A 297 12.02 45.99 -15.06
C ASP A 297 11.85 44.47 -15.14
N ASP A 298 10.61 43.96 -15.03
CA ASP A 298 10.28 42.54 -15.29
C ASP A 298 10.76 42.09 -16.69
N TYR A 299 10.47 42.88 -17.72
CA TYR A 299 10.85 42.58 -19.11
C TYR A 299 12.37 42.62 -19.35
N ALA A 300 13.07 43.55 -18.69
CA ALA A 300 14.51 43.70 -18.80
C ALA A 300 15.26 42.62 -18.02
N GLU A 301 14.76 42.22 -16.86
CA GLU A 301 15.40 41.26 -15.97
C GLU A 301 15.18 39.82 -16.42
N TYR A 302 13.95 39.43 -16.77
CA TYR A 302 13.58 38.04 -16.98
C TYR A 302 13.47 37.66 -18.46
N GLU A 303 14.22 36.64 -18.88
CA GLU A 303 14.16 36.12 -20.26
C GLU A 303 12.80 35.46 -20.55
N ASP A 304 12.22 34.75 -19.59
CA ASP A 304 10.91 34.10 -19.71
C ASP A 304 9.79 35.11 -20.01
N VAL A 305 9.88 36.33 -19.45
CA VAL A 305 8.94 37.42 -19.72
C VAL A 305 9.06 37.90 -21.17
N ARG A 306 10.27 37.94 -21.73
CA ARG A 306 10.50 38.31 -23.13
C ARG A 306 10.02 37.23 -24.10
N GLU A 307 10.20 35.96 -23.75
CA GLU A 307 9.66 34.85 -24.54
C GLU A 307 8.13 34.91 -24.58
N LEU A 308 7.50 35.26 -23.46
CA LEU A 308 6.05 35.35 -23.31
C LEU A 308 5.45 36.55 -24.06
N LEU A 309 6.06 37.73 -23.97
CA LEU A 309 5.54 38.98 -24.54
C LEU A 309 6.06 39.28 -25.96
N GLY A 310 7.16 38.66 -26.37
CA GLY A 310 7.85 38.94 -27.64
C GLY A 310 8.82 40.13 -27.56
N SER A 311 9.53 40.40 -28.66
CA SER A 311 10.53 41.48 -28.75
C SER A 311 9.88 42.86 -28.70
N CYS A 312 10.36 43.72 -27.80
CA CYS A 312 9.92 45.09 -27.63
C CYS A 312 11.14 46.02 -27.57
N ASP A 313 11.16 47.04 -28.44
CA ASP A 313 12.29 47.97 -28.57
C ASP A 313 12.08 49.28 -27.78
N GLU A 314 10.91 49.48 -27.16
CA GLU A 314 10.53 50.69 -26.44
C GLU A 314 10.12 50.40 -24.99
N SER A 315 10.59 51.23 -24.06
CA SER A 315 10.24 51.11 -22.64
C SER A 315 8.76 51.40 -22.38
N PHE A 316 8.11 50.58 -21.56
CA PHE A 316 6.70 50.75 -21.18
C PHE A 316 6.51 50.85 -19.66
N LEU A 317 5.42 51.48 -19.22
CA LEU A 317 5.09 51.60 -17.80
C LEU A 317 4.50 50.30 -17.23
N PHE A 318 3.61 49.66 -17.98
CA PHE A 318 3.11 48.32 -17.72
C PHE A 318 2.49 47.74 -19.00
N THR A 319 2.43 46.41 -19.07
CA THR A 319 1.66 45.64 -20.04
C THR A 319 0.99 44.48 -19.33
N SER A 320 -0.15 44.01 -19.85
CA SER A 320 -0.93 42.95 -19.20
C SER A 320 -1.17 41.80 -20.16
N LEU A 321 -0.90 40.58 -19.71
CA LEU A 321 -1.30 39.35 -20.37
C LEU A 321 -2.48 38.73 -19.63
N SER A 322 -3.62 38.59 -20.31
CA SER A 322 -4.81 37.95 -19.74
C SER A 322 -5.25 36.75 -20.56
N GLY A 323 -5.74 35.71 -19.89
CA GLY A 323 -6.22 34.51 -20.57
C GLY A 323 -7.02 33.59 -19.65
N LYS A 324 -7.27 32.38 -20.16
CA LYS A 324 -7.88 31.28 -19.41
C LYS A 324 -7.03 30.05 -19.54
N GLU A 325 -6.69 29.40 -18.44
CA GLU A 325 -5.95 28.14 -18.45
C GLU A 325 -6.63 27.09 -17.59
N THR A 326 -6.45 25.81 -17.96
CA THR A 326 -6.92 24.68 -17.15
C THR A 326 -5.77 24.14 -16.33
N ILE A 327 -5.94 24.13 -15.01
CA ILE A 327 -5.04 23.48 -14.08
C ILE A 327 -5.71 22.28 -13.42
N THR A 328 -4.90 21.29 -13.06
CA THR A 328 -5.33 20.14 -12.27
C THR A 328 -4.86 20.33 -10.85
N VAL A 329 -5.76 20.07 -9.90
CA VAL A 329 -5.58 20.37 -8.49
C VAL A 329 -5.93 19.13 -7.70
N GLU A 330 -5.09 18.77 -6.74
CA GLU A 330 -5.31 17.67 -5.84
C GLU A 330 -5.53 18.17 -4.42
N PHE A 331 -6.61 17.69 -3.79
CA PHE A 331 -6.90 17.95 -2.38
C PHE A 331 -6.93 16.67 -1.57
N ASP A 332 -6.35 16.75 -0.39
CA ASP A 332 -6.49 15.76 0.67
C ASP A 332 -7.55 16.26 1.66
N LEU A 333 -8.71 15.60 1.67
CA LEU A 333 -9.86 15.97 2.51
C LEU A 333 -10.00 14.99 3.68
N ILE A 334 -9.98 15.48 4.91
CA ILE A 334 -10.38 14.69 6.08
C ILE A 334 -11.87 14.92 6.31
N ILE A 335 -12.65 13.84 6.22
CA ILE A 335 -14.11 13.87 6.32
C ILE A 335 -14.56 13.01 7.50
N HIS A 336 -15.47 13.57 8.30
CA HIS A 336 -16.16 12.83 9.36
C HIS A 336 -17.14 11.83 8.74
N ARG A 337 -17.01 10.54 9.03
CA ARG A 337 -17.76 9.44 8.41
C ARG A 337 -19.27 9.51 8.61
N ILE A 338 -19.72 9.93 9.79
CA ILE A 338 -21.14 10.00 10.15
C ILE A 338 -21.80 11.29 9.64
N THR A 339 -21.27 12.46 10.02
CA THR A 339 -21.83 13.77 9.64
C THR A 339 -21.56 14.13 8.18
N LYS A 340 -20.54 13.55 7.57
CA LYS A 340 -20.04 13.85 6.21
C LYS A 340 -19.48 15.27 6.06
N GLU A 341 -19.16 15.91 7.17
CA GLU A 341 -18.54 17.23 7.17
C GLU A 341 -17.05 17.10 6.88
N ILE A 342 -16.53 18.03 6.09
CA ILE A 342 -15.08 18.20 5.91
C ILE A 342 -14.55 18.76 7.23
N ILE A 343 -13.74 17.98 7.93
CA ILE A 343 -13.08 18.37 9.17
C ILE A 343 -11.92 19.30 8.84
N THR A 344 -11.10 18.90 7.87
CA THR A 344 -9.98 19.71 7.36
C THR A 344 -9.69 19.33 5.92
N TYR A 345 -9.00 20.20 5.20
CA TYR A 345 -8.51 19.95 3.85
C TYR A 345 -7.10 20.51 3.69
N GLU A 346 -6.35 19.92 2.79
CA GLU A 346 -5.01 20.35 2.40
C GLU A 346 -4.87 20.29 0.88
N LEU A 347 -4.20 21.29 0.30
CA LEU A 347 -3.87 21.30 -1.12
C LEU A 347 -2.50 20.62 -1.30
N SER A 348 -2.45 19.51 -2.04
CA SER A 348 -1.25 18.67 -2.13
C SER A 348 -0.46 18.87 -3.43
N LEU A 349 -1.16 19.14 -4.54
CA LEU A 349 -0.55 19.24 -5.87
C LEU A 349 -1.31 20.20 -6.77
N ILE A 350 -0.54 20.95 -7.56
CA ILE A 350 -1.02 21.76 -8.67
C ILE A 350 -0.24 21.36 -9.92
N GLU A 351 -0.95 20.95 -10.97
CA GLU A 351 -0.37 20.68 -12.28
C GLU A 351 -0.95 21.64 -13.32
N GLY A 352 -0.05 22.28 -14.07
CA GLY A 352 -0.36 23.18 -15.15
C GLY A 352 0.18 22.67 -16.48
N PRO A 353 -0.06 23.40 -17.58
CA PRO A 353 0.45 23.04 -18.89
C PRO A 353 1.98 23.04 -18.97
N SER A 354 2.67 23.79 -18.09
CA SER A 354 4.11 24.00 -18.15
C SER A 354 4.89 23.19 -17.11
N ALA A 355 4.34 23.01 -15.90
CA ALA A 355 5.00 22.28 -14.82
C ALA A 355 4.02 21.69 -13.78
N SER A 356 4.56 21.07 -12.74
CA SER A 356 3.81 20.53 -11.59
C SER A 356 4.51 20.92 -10.28
N LEU A 357 3.74 21.32 -9.27
CA LEU A 357 4.24 21.74 -7.96
C LEU A 357 3.57 20.93 -6.85
N PHE A 358 4.39 20.28 -6.02
CA PHE A 358 3.95 19.60 -4.81
C PHE A 358 4.05 20.54 -3.62
N LEU A 359 2.92 20.80 -2.98
CA LEU A 359 2.86 21.57 -1.74
C LEU A 359 3.02 20.61 -0.56
N ARG A 360 3.73 21.06 0.49
CA ARG A 360 4.17 20.24 1.62
C ARG A 360 3.50 20.59 2.93
#